data_AF-A0A389MMY0-F1
#
_entry.id   AF-A0A389MMY0-F1
#
_cell.length_a   1.000
_cell.length_b   1.000
_cell.length_c   1.000
_cell.angle_alpha   90.00
_cell.angle_beta   90.00
_cell.angle_gamma   90.00
#
_symmetry.space_group_name_H-M   'P 1'
#
loop_
_entity.id
_entity.type
_entity.pdbx_description
1 polymer ?
#
loop_
_entity_poly.entity_id
_entity_poly.type
_entity_poly.pdbx_seq_one_letter_code
_entity_poly.pdbx_strand_id
1 'polypeptide(L)'
;MKQFLTGSWAFVPGARTLDLSAIDGFDVRHLLGVINLDAAAVIYAPGTAGKGYTTLAGGVLTLAFDTSAMAAGARLMVIYDRDADLDPAWDGAAQRASVNGLLKALWSKLAGTLKVSADSLPLPAGAASAARQDAAAVQLQAIADRLAATLAVSASALPLPTGAATNAKLEELRALLAATLTVALPSGAATAARQDAAAAVLGNILTALAAVLTVKAQIGGADVSAANPMPVQERVVQGAVAIPAKDVDVTPGLVFFVNCTAPGTVMLTLANGSQLPLPLREGPAFLQMAVRQVNAVGTSAEATYFNLI
;
A
#
# COMPACT_ATOMS: atom_id res chain seq x y z
N MET A 1 62.77 -15.48 40.75
CA MET A 1 63.90 -15.19 41.64
C MET A 1 64.90 -14.47 40.78
N LYS A 2 65.28 -13.26 41.19
CA LYS A 2 66.16 -12.40 40.39
C LYS A 2 67.55 -13.04 40.32
N GLN A 3 68.06 -13.22 39.11
CA GLN A 3 69.38 -13.75 38.85
C GLN A 3 70.26 -12.70 38.19
N PHE A 4 71.52 -12.67 38.61
CA PHE A 4 72.55 -11.84 38.01
C PHE A 4 73.40 -12.73 37.11
N LEU A 5 73.17 -12.63 35.81
CA LEU A 5 73.88 -13.39 34.81
C LEU A 5 75.11 -12.57 34.37
N THR A 6 76.29 -13.11 34.63
CA THR A 6 77.56 -12.57 34.14
C THR A 6 78.12 -13.54 33.12
N GLY A 7 78.38 -13.07 31.91
CA GLY A 7 78.75 -13.91 30.78
C GLY A 7 79.26 -13.10 29.60
N SER A 8 79.79 -13.78 28.60
CA SER A 8 80.14 -13.16 27.32
C SER A 8 78.87 -13.10 26.47
N TRP A 9 78.28 -11.92 26.36
CA TRP A 9 77.11 -11.68 25.52
C TRP A 9 77.56 -11.10 24.18
N ALA A 10 76.90 -11.47 23.08
CA ALA A 10 77.22 -10.85 21.79
C ALA A 10 76.64 -9.43 21.76
N PHE A 11 77.49 -8.44 22.02
CA PHE A 11 77.16 -7.03 22.07
C PHE A 11 77.81 -6.31 20.88
N VAL A 12 77.00 -5.66 20.05
CA VAL A 12 77.48 -4.90 18.88
C VAL A 12 77.11 -3.42 19.08
N PRO A 13 78.01 -2.62 19.70
CA PRO A 13 77.70 -1.26 20.13
C PRO A 13 77.32 -0.32 18.97
N GLY A 14 77.94 -0.50 17.80
CA GLY A 14 77.65 0.28 16.60
C GLY A 14 76.26 0.03 16.02
N ALA A 15 75.72 -1.19 16.19
CA ALA A 15 74.36 -1.55 15.80
C ALA A 15 73.35 -1.43 16.94
N ARG A 16 73.82 -1.10 18.16
CA ARG A 16 73.05 -1.11 19.41
C ARG A 16 72.40 -2.45 19.70
N THR A 17 72.96 -3.56 19.23
CA THR A 17 72.36 -4.89 19.41
C THR A 17 73.00 -5.64 20.57
N LEU A 18 72.16 -6.33 21.34
CA LEU A 18 72.55 -7.25 22.40
C LEU A 18 71.83 -8.58 22.17
N ASP A 19 72.59 -9.65 22.02
CA ASP A 19 72.06 -11.01 21.86
C ASP A 19 71.98 -11.72 23.22
N LEU A 20 70.76 -12.05 23.61
CA LEU A 20 70.44 -12.82 24.81
C LEU A 20 69.84 -14.20 24.47
N SER A 21 69.90 -14.64 23.21
CA SER A 21 69.41 -15.95 22.76
C SER A 21 70.10 -17.14 23.44
N ALA A 22 71.28 -16.92 24.02
CA ALA A 22 71.97 -17.91 24.84
C ALA A 22 71.25 -18.21 26.18
N ILE A 23 70.28 -17.38 26.59
CA ILE A 23 69.41 -17.67 27.73
C ILE A 23 68.28 -18.58 27.23
N ASP A 24 68.27 -19.82 27.73
CA ASP A 24 67.20 -20.77 27.43
C ASP A 24 65.84 -20.20 27.88
N GLY A 25 64.86 -20.23 26.98
CA GLY A 25 63.54 -19.64 27.21
C GLY A 25 63.52 -18.11 27.39
N PHE A 26 64.42 -17.37 26.74
CA PHE A 26 64.47 -15.90 26.84
C PHE A 26 63.12 -15.23 26.51
N ASP A 27 62.59 -14.47 27.47
CA ASP A 27 61.44 -13.56 27.35
C ASP A 27 61.86 -12.18 27.86
N VAL A 28 61.68 -11.16 27.02
CA VAL A 28 62.01 -9.77 27.33
C VAL A 28 61.28 -9.23 28.56
N ARG A 29 60.10 -9.78 28.90
CA ARG A 29 59.33 -9.39 30.09
C ARG A 29 60.05 -9.69 31.39
N HIS A 30 60.95 -10.66 31.36
CA HIS A 30 61.75 -11.09 32.50
C HIS A 30 63.11 -10.38 32.57
N LEU A 31 63.46 -9.57 31.57
CA LEU A 31 64.69 -8.79 31.56
C LEU A 31 64.50 -7.51 32.40
N LEU A 32 65.15 -7.49 33.57
CA LEU A 32 65.03 -6.39 34.53
C LEU A 32 66.06 -5.27 34.31
N GLY A 33 67.21 -5.59 33.71
CA GLY A 33 68.24 -4.59 33.45
C GLY A 33 69.50 -5.16 32.82
N VAL A 34 70.24 -4.31 32.11
CA VAL A 34 71.58 -4.63 31.60
C VAL A 34 72.53 -3.49 31.94
N ILE A 35 73.66 -3.84 32.55
CA ILE A 35 74.69 -2.91 33.01
C ILE A 35 76.00 -3.25 32.30
N ASN A 36 76.61 -2.25 31.67
CA ASN A 36 77.98 -2.33 31.18
C ASN A 36 78.92 -2.03 32.34
N LEU A 37 79.69 -3.04 32.77
CA LEU A 37 80.57 -2.96 33.94
C LEU A 37 81.84 -2.16 33.64
N ASP A 38 82.32 -2.16 32.40
CA ASP A 38 83.54 -1.43 32.03
C ASP A 38 83.29 0.07 31.90
N ALA A 39 82.10 0.45 31.42
CA ALA A 39 81.66 1.84 31.35
C ALA A 39 80.92 2.32 32.62
N ALA A 40 80.72 1.44 33.61
CA ALA A 40 79.88 1.66 34.80
C ALA A 40 78.50 2.27 34.48
N ALA A 41 77.87 1.84 33.38
CA ALA A 41 76.67 2.46 32.82
C ALA A 41 75.52 1.46 32.67
N VAL A 42 74.32 1.85 33.13
CA VAL A 42 73.08 1.10 32.85
C VAL A 42 72.65 1.39 31.41
N ILE A 43 72.68 0.36 30.56
CA ILE A 43 72.35 0.45 29.12
C ILE A 43 70.92 -0.01 28.82
N TYR A 44 70.34 -0.80 29.72
CA TYR A 44 68.94 -1.22 29.64
C TYR A 44 68.31 -1.21 31.03
N ALA A 45 67.16 -0.55 31.17
CA ALA A 45 66.31 -0.56 32.34
C ALA A 45 64.87 -0.25 31.90
N PRO A 46 63.94 -1.22 31.95
CA PRO A 46 62.56 -0.98 31.61
C PRO A 46 61.99 0.08 32.56
N GLY A 47 61.34 1.11 32.00
CA GLY A 47 60.78 2.23 32.76
C GLY A 47 61.68 3.46 32.91
N THR A 48 62.95 3.41 32.50
CA THR A 48 63.79 4.63 32.39
C THR A 48 63.79 5.14 30.95
N ALA A 49 63.44 6.42 30.76
CA ALA A 49 63.42 7.04 29.44
C ALA A 49 64.79 6.90 28.74
N GLY A 50 64.78 6.46 27.48
CA GLY A 50 66.00 6.26 26.69
C GLY A 50 66.80 4.99 27.00
N LYS A 51 66.35 4.13 27.93
CA LYS A 51 67.03 2.87 28.30
C LYS A 51 66.18 1.62 28.08
N GLY A 52 65.26 1.67 27.12
CA GLY A 52 64.49 0.50 26.66
C GLY A 52 65.12 -0.18 25.45
N TYR A 53 64.31 -0.94 24.72
CA TYR A 53 64.65 -1.49 23.41
C TYR A 53 63.70 -0.92 22.33
N THR A 54 64.12 -0.96 21.07
CA THR A 54 63.34 -0.50 19.91
C THR A 54 62.80 -1.66 19.09
N THR A 55 63.57 -2.74 18.94
CA THR A 55 63.16 -3.98 18.27
C THR A 55 63.65 -5.20 19.04
N LEU A 56 62.90 -6.30 18.94
CA LEU A 56 63.23 -7.61 19.50
C LEU A 56 63.01 -8.65 18.41
N ALA A 57 64.04 -9.43 18.07
CA ALA A 57 63.97 -10.51 17.11
C ALA A 57 64.77 -11.72 17.62
N GLY A 58 64.09 -12.83 17.93
CA GLY A 58 64.74 -14.10 18.27
C GLY A 58 65.71 -14.07 19.47
N GLY A 59 65.50 -13.16 20.43
CA GLY A 59 66.39 -12.97 21.58
C GLY A 59 67.46 -11.89 21.39
N VAL A 60 67.52 -11.27 20.20
CA VAL A 60 68.37 -10.10 19.92
C VAL A 60 67.57 -8.83 20.14
N LEU A 61 68.06 -7.96 21.03
CA LEU A 61 67.47 -6.66 21.34
C LEU A 61 68.24 -5.56 20.65
N THR A 62 67.53 -4.63 20.01
CA THR A 62 68.11 -3.34 19.60
C THR A 62 67.85 -2.30 20.68
N LEU A 63 68.88 -1.86 21.37
CA LEU A 63 68.82 -0.94 22.50
C LEU A 63 68.46 0.48 22.05
N ALA A 64 67.64 1.18 22.85
CA ALA A 64 67.35 2.59 22.64
C ALA A 64 68.51 3.50 23.10
N PHE A 65 69.31 3.04 24.06
CA PHE A 65 70.46 3.76 24.60
C PHE A 65 71.58 3.88 23.56
N ASP A 66 72.27 5.03 23.51
CA ASP A 66 73.39 5.20 22.60
C ASP A 66 74.65 4.48 23.11
N THR A 67 74.98 3.36 22.46
CA THR A 67 76.14 2.53 22.80
C THR A 67 77.37 2.85 21.95
N SER A 68 77.36 3.92 21.14
CA SER A 68 78.45 4.27 20.21
C SER A 68 79.83 4.39 20.87
N ALA A 69 79.90 4.80 22.14
CA ALA A 69 81.13 4.96 22.91
C ALA A 69 81.62 3.66 23.61
N MET A 70 80.94 2.52 23.43
CA MET A 70 81.25 1.27 24.13
C MET A 70 82.00 0.27 23.25
N ALA A 71 82.74 -0.66 23.88
CA ALA A 71 83.45 -1.73 23.18
C ALA A 71 82.56 -2.98 23.01
N ALA A 72 82.69 -3.68 21.88
CA ALA A 72 81.94 -4.92 21.60
C ALA A 72 82.28 -6.08 22.55
N GLY A 73 83.48 -6.06 23.15
CA GLY A 73 83.91 -7.02 24.17
C GLY A 73 83.67 -6.57 25.60
N ALA A 74 82.85 -5.54 25.84
CA ALA A 74 82.60 -5.04 27.18
C ALA A 74 81.87 -6.07 28.06
N ARG A 75 82.22 -6.13 29.33
CA ARG A 75 81.60 -7.04 30.31
C ARG A 75 80.22 -6.50 30.68
N LEU A 76 79.18 -7.30 30.42
CA LEU A 76 77.80 -6.95 30.75
C LEU A 76 77.27 -7.84 31.88
N MET A 77 76.56 -7.21 32.81
CA MET A 77 75.74 -7.90 33.81
C MET A 77 74.28 -7.79 33.38
N VAL A 78 73.63 -8.95 33.22
CA VAL A 78 72.22 -9.06 32.86
C VAL A 78 71.45 -9.46 34.12
N ILE A 79 70.47 -8.63 34.50
CA ILE A 79 69.57 -8.92 35.61
C ILE A 79 68.29 -9.50 34.99
N TYR A 80 68.02 -10.77 35.27
CA TYR A 80 66.93 -11.52 34.66
C TYR A 80 66.12 -12.26 35.73
N ASP A 81 64.79 -12.26 35.61
CA ASP A 81 63.91 -12.96 36.54
C ASP A 81 63.57 -14.36 36.01
N ARG A 82 64.17 -15.40 36.61
CA ARG A 82 64.03 -16.80 36.17
C ARG A 82 62.90 -17.54 36.87
N ASP A 83 61.89 -16.86 37.44
CA ASP A 83 60.73 -17.62 37.95
C ASP A 83 59.97 -18.26 36.78
N ALA A 84 60.16 -19.57 36.66
CA ALA A 84 59.39 -20.50 35.84
C ALA A 84 58.02 -20.86 36.48
N ASP A 85 57.63 -20.19 37.56
CA ASP A 85 56.31 -20.36 38.20
C ASP A 85 55.24 -19.48 37.53
N LEU A 86 55.13 -19.55 36.20
CA LEU A 86 53.82 -19.40 35.59
C LEU A 86 53.08 -20.73 35.81
N ASP A 87 52.51 -20.84 37.00
CA ASP A 87 51.41 -21.71 37.41
C ASP A 87 51.18 -22.96 36.52
N PRO A 88 51.61 -24.18 36.93
CA PRO A 88 51.34 -25.41 36.17
C PRO A 88 49.84 -25.73 36.03
N ALA A 89 48.95 -24.93 36.63
CA ALA A 89 47.51 -25.00 36.49
C ALA A 89 46.98 -24.50 35.11
N TRP A 90 47.82 -23.88 34.28
CA TRP A 90 47.44 -23.42 32.94
C TRP A 90 48.06 -24.23 31.81
N ASP A 91 47.72 -25.51 31.82
CA ASP A 91 47.53 -26.28 30.60
C ASP A 91 46.43 -25.62 29.74
N GLY A 92 46.83 -24.65 28.91
CA GLY A 92 45.95 -23.99 27.96
C GLY A 92 45.35 -24.94 26.92
N ALA A 93 45.88 -26.16 26.76
CA ALA A 93 45.37 -27.13 25.79
C ALA A 93 44.14 -27.88 26.33
N ALA A 94 44.18 -28.37 27.57
CA ALA A 94 43.08 -29.04 28.23
C ALA A 94 41.93 -28.08 28.52
N GLN A 95 42.21 -26.84 28.91
CA GLN A 95 41.15 -25.85 29.08
C GLN A 95 40.48 -25.48 27.75
N ARG A 96 41.23 -25.32 26.66
CA ARG A 96 40.66 -25.11 25.32
C ARG A 96 39.84 -26.32 24.86
N ALA A 97 40.29 -27.54 25.15
CA ALA A 97 39.54 -28.76 24.86
C ALA A 97 38.23 -28.82 25.65
N SER A 98 38.26 -28.48 26.95
CA SER A 98 37.08 -28.42 27.82
C SER A 98 36.07 -27.37 27.34
N VAL A 99 36.54 -26.16 27.01
CA VAL A 99 35.69 -25.08 26.48
C VAL A 99 35.06 -25.47 25.14
N ASN A 100 35.83 -26.06 24.22
CA ASN A 100 35.30 -26.54 22.93
C ASN A 100 34.27 -27.67 23.11
N GLY A 101 34.49 -28.56 24.07
CA GLY A 101 33.54 -29.61 24.44
C GLY A 101 32.22 -29.03 24.96
N LEU A 102 32.31 -28.06 25.87
CA LEU A 102 31.14 -27.36 26.42
C LEU A 102 30.38 -26.60 25.33
N LEU A 103 31.07 -25.86 24.45
CA LEU A 103 30.46 -25.15 23.33
C LEU A 103 29.72 -26.10 22.38
N LYS A 104 30.33 -27.25 22.06
CA LYS A 104 29.70 -28.26 21.19
C LYS A 104 28.45 -28.87 21.84
N ALA A 105 28.51 -29.17 23.14
CA ALA A 105 27.37 -29.67 23.88
C ALA A 105 26.24 -28.63 23.97
N LEU A 106 26.58 -27.36 24.19
CA LEU A 106 25.63 -26.26 24.25
C LEU A 106 24.95 -26.06 22.89
N TRP A 107 25.72 -26.05 21.79
CA TRP A 107 25.19 -25.99 20.43
C TRP A 107 24.24 -27.15 20.11
N SER A 108 24.60 -28.38 20.48
CA SER A 108 23.75 -29.55 20.24
C SER A 108 22.43 -29.48 20.99
N LYS A 109 22.43 -29.00 22.25
CA LYS A 109 21.20 -28.80 23.02
C LYS A 109 20.36 -27.68 22.42
N LEU A 110 20.99 -26.55 22.10
CA LEU A 110 20.30 -25.39 21.56
C LEU A 110 19.70 -25.67 20.17
N ALA A 111 20.41 -26.40 19.29
CA ALA A 111 19.90 -26.81 17.99
C ALA A 111 18.68 -27.75 18.08
N GLY A 112 18.62 -28.60 19.12
CA GLY A 112 17.46 -29.46 19.39
C GLY A 112 16.26 -28.69 19.95
N THR A 113 16.49 -27.67 20.80
CA THR A 113 15.42 -26.90 21.45
C THR A 113 14.90 -25.73 20.59
N LEU A 114 15.73 -25.16 19.71
CA LEU A 114 15.36 -24.07 18.78
C LEU A 114 14.78 -24.56 17.45
N LYS A 115 14.52 -25.87 17.28
CA LYS A 115 13.76 -26.36 16.12
C LYS A 115 12.28 -26.03 16.31
N VAL A 116 11.98 -24.73 16.38
CA VAL A 116 10.64 -24.20 16.21
C VAL A 116 10.38 -24.29 14.70
N SER A 117 9.94 -25.45 14.23
CA SER A 117 9.51 -25.58 12.84
C SER A 117 8.32 -24.66 12.66
N ALA A 118 8.38 -23.75 11.68
CA ALA A 118 7.29 -22.84 11.36
C ALA A 118 5.94 -23.59 11.18
N ASP A 119 6.02 -24.83 10.68
CA ASP A 119 4.88 -25.72 10.47
C ASP A 119 4.25 -26.28 11.77
N SER A 120 4.96 -26.20 12.89
CA SER A 120 4.50 -26.71 14.20
C SER A 120 4.06 -25.61 15.17
N LEU A 121 4.22 -24.34 14.80
CA LEU A 121 3.67 -23.26 15.60
C LEU A 121 2.14 -23.25 15.42
N PRO A 122 1.36 -23.27 16.53
CA PRO A 122 -0.06 -23.03 16.43
C PRO A 122 -0.29 -21.65 15.79
N LEU A 123 -1.18 -21.62 14.80
CA LEU A 123 -1.60 -20.37 14.18
C LEU A 123 -2.06 -19.38 15.27
N PRO A 124 -1.65 -18.11 15.21
CA PRO A 124 -2.11 -17.11 16.17
C PRO A 124 -3.64 -17.03 16.12
N ALA A 125 -4.28 -16.77 17.25
CA ALA A 125 -5.73 -16.61 17.32
C ALA A 125 -6.19 -15.56 16.29
N GLY A 126 -7.01 -15.99 15.32
CA GLY A 126 -7.49 -15.14 14.23
C GLY A 126 -6.79 -15.32 12.88
N ALA A 127 -5.69 -16.07 12.79
CA ALA A 127 -5.13 -16.43 11.49
C ALA A 127 -6.08 -17.34 10.71
N ALA A 128 -6.28 -16.99 9.43
CA ALA A 128 -7.09 -17.79 8.51
C ALA A 128 -6.34 -19.09 8.18
N SER A 129 -6.87 -20.22 8.64
CA SER A 129 -6.41 -21.52 8.15
C SER A 129 -6.78 -21.68 6.67
N ALA A 130 -6.03 -22.48 5.92
CA ALA A 130 -6.34 -22.79 4.51
C ALA A 130 -7.80 -23.26 4.35
N ALA A 131 -8.28 -24.10 5.26
CA ALA A 131 -9.67 -24.55 5.28
C ALA A 131 -10.71 -23.41 5.42
N ARG A 132 -10.40 -22.34 6.16
CA ARG A 132 -11.27 -21.16 6.26
C ARG A 132 -11.24 -20.33 4.98
N GLN A 133 -10.11 -20.27 4.29
CA GLN A 133 -9.99 -19.58 3.00
C GLN A 133 -10.77 -20.31 1.90
N ASP A 134 -10.67 -21.64 1.85
CA ASP A 134 -11.43 -22.48 0.90
C ASP A 134 -12.94 -22.33 1.13
N ALA A 135 -13.38 -22.36 2.40
CA ALA A 135 -14.78 -22.14 2.75
C ALA A 135 -15.27 -20.74 2.34
N ALA A 136 -14.45 -19.70 2.53
CA ALA A 136 -14.79 -18.34 2.11
C ALA A 136 -14.89 -18.22 0.58
N ALA A 137 -13.98 -18.84 -0.17
CA ALA A 137 -14.00 -18.86 -1.63
C ALA A 137 -15.26 -19.54 -2.18
N VAL A 138 -15.66 -20.67 -1.59
CA VAL A 138 -16.91 -21.38 -1.95
C VAL A 138 -18.14 -20.50 -1.68
N GLN A 139 -18.17 -19.79 -0.55
CA GLN A 139 -19.30 -18.90 -0.26
C GLN A 139 -19.37 -17.70 -1.20
N LEU A 140 -18.23 -17.11 -1.55
CA LEU A 140 -18.18 -16.01 -2.52
C LEU A 140 -18.65 -16.45 -3.91
N GLN A 141 -18.27 -17.65 -4.36
CA GLN A 141 -18.76 -18.20 -5.62
C GLN A 141 -20.28 -18.41 -5.59
N ALA A 142 -20.81 -18.98 -4.50
CA ALA A 142 -22.25 -19.18 -4.36
C ALA A 142 -23.05 -17.86 -4.35
N ILE A 143 -22.49 -16.79 -3.79
CA ILE A 143 -23.09 -15.45 -3.84
C ILE A 143 -23.06 -14.90 -5.27
N ALA A 144 -21.94 -15.04 -5.96
CA ALA A 144 -21.81 -14.59 -7.35
C ALA A 144 -22.82 -15.29 -8.27
N ASP A 145 -23.00 -16.61 -8.12
CA ASP A 145 -23.96 -17.39 -8.90
C ASP A 145 -25.40 -16.96 -8.61
N ARG A 146 -25.74 -16.70 -7.33
CA ARG A 146 -27.07 -16.20 -6.94
C ARG A 146 -27.35 -14.81 -7.47
N LEU A 147 -26.34 -13.93 -7.46
CA LEU A 147 -26.46 -12.58 -7.97
C LEU A 147 -26.64 -12.60 -9.50
N ALA A 148 -25.87 -13.41 -10.21
CA ALA A 148 -26.01 -13.62 -11.65
C ALA A 148 -27.42 -14.13 -12.00
N ALA A 149 -27.94 -15.10 -11.25
CA ALA A 149 -29.31 -15.59 -11.45
C ALA A 149 -30.39 -14.52 -11.18
N THR A 150 -30.17 -13.63 -10.21
CA THR A 150 -31.10 -12.54 -9.86
C THR A 150 -31.05 -11.40 -10.88
N LEU A 151 -29.86 -11.11 -11.43
CA LEU A 151 -29.67 -10.09 -12.46
C LEU A 151 -30.05 -10.57 -13.87
N ALA A 152 -30.17 -11.88 -14.08
CA ALA A 152 -30.62 -12.49 -15.34
C ALA A 152 -32.11 -12.23 -15.67
N VAL A 153 -32.75 -11.25 -15.02
CA VAL A 153 -34.04 -10.70 -15.41
C VAL A 153 -33.89 -10.00 -16.75
N SER A 154 -33.95 -10.80 -17.82
CA SER A 154 -34.00 -10.34 -19.20
C SER A 154 -35.37 -9.71 -19.48
N ALA A 155 -35.39 -8.63 -20.27
CA ALA A 155 -36.62 -7.91 -20.62
C ALA A 155 -37.70 -8.81 -21.27
N SER A 156 -37.29 -9.94 -21.86
CA SER A 156 -38.18 -10.97 -22.41
C SER A 156 -38.85 -11.87 -21.37
N ALA A 157 -38.33 -11.94 -20.15
CA ALA A 157 -38.85 -12.79 -19.07
C ALA A 157 -39.79 -12.05 -18.11
N LEU A 158 -39.84 -10.70 -18.17
CA LEU A 158 -40.85 -9.97 -17.40
C LEU A 158 -42.25 -10.23 -17.97
N PRO A 159 -43.24 -10.56 -17.12
CA PRO A 159 -44.63 -10.53 -17.51
C PRO A 159 -44.96 -9.15 -18.07
N LEU A 160 -45.53 -9.11 -19.28
CA LEU A 160 -46.05 -7.87 -19.82
C LEU A 160 -47.11 -7.32 -18.85
N PRO A 161 -47.09 -6.02 -18.53
CA PRO A 161 -48.13 -5.42 -17.71
C PRO A 161 -49.50 -5.67 -18.35
N THR A 162 -50.51 -5.91 -17.51
CA THR A 162 -51.89 -6.09 -17.95
C THR A 162 -52.32 -4.91 -18.81
N GLY A 163 -52.63 -5.18 -20.07
CA GLY A 163 -53.01 -4.14 -21.06
C GLY A 163 -51.94 -3.79 -22.09
N ALA A 164 -50.70 -4.31 -21.98
CA ALA A 164 -49.67 -4.09 -23.00
C ALA A 164 -50.18 -4.49 -24.41
N ALA A 165 -49.87 -3.65 -25.40
CA ALA A 165 -50.17 -3.92 -26.80
C ALA A 165 -49.16 -4.95 -27.32
N THR A 166 -49.61 -6.17 -27.56
CA THR A 166 -48.79 -7.24 -28.17
C THR A 166 -48.89 -7.18 -29.68
N ASN A 167 -47.93 -7.79 -30.40
CA ASN A 167 -48.04 -7.96 -31.85
C ASN A 167 -49.34 -8.68 -32.26
N ALA A 168 -49.87 -9.57 -31.41
CA ALA A 168 -51.17 -10.20 -31.65
C ALA A 168 -52.32 -9.18 -31.70
N LYS A 169 -52.37 -8.21 -30.76
CA LYS A 169 -53.38 -7.13 -30.80
C LYS A 169 -53.22 -6.21 -32.01
N LEU A 170 -51.98 -6.00 -32.46
CA LEU A 170 -51.71 -5.23 -33.69
C LEU A 170 -52.24 -5.98 -34.93
N GLU A 171 -52.05 -7.30 -35.00
CA GLU A 171 -52.58 -8.12 -36.10
C GLU A 171 -54.11 -8.23 -36.04
N GLU A 172 -54.72 -8.32 -34.85
CA GLU A 172 -56.17 -8.24 -34.70
C GLU A 172 -56.73 -6.89 -35.18
N LEU A 173 -56.07 -5.78 -34.84
CA LEU A 173 -56.43 -4.45 -35.34
C LEU A 173 -56.28 -4.33 -36.86
N ARG A 174 -55.21 -4.88 -37.44
CA ARG A 174 -55.02 -4.92 -38.89
C ARG A 174 -56.11 -5.74 -39.58
N ALA A 175 -56.45 -6.90 -39.04
CA ALA A 175 -57.50 -7.76 -39.55
C ALA A 175 -58.88 -7.08 -39.46
N LEU A 176 -59.18 -6.44 -38.32
CA LEU A 176 -60.43 -5.72 -38.13
C LEU A 176 -60.53 -4.52 -39.09
N LEU A 177 -59.44 -3.76 -39.24
CA LEU A 177 -59.39 -2.63 -40.17
C LEU A 177 -59.59 -3.10 -41.62
N ALA A 178 -58.92 -4.18 -42.03
CA ALA A 178 -59.08 -4.75 -43.36
C ALA A 178 -60.54 -5.22 -43.61
N ALA A 179 -61.16 -5.89 -42.64
CA ALA A 179 -62.55 -6.33 -42.74
C ALA A 179 -63.54 -5.16 -42.79
N THR A 180 -63.26 -4.08 -42.06
CA THR A 180 -64.10 -2.88 -42.04
C THR A 180 -63.95 -2.04 -43.31
N LEU A 181 -62.81 -2.14 -43.99
CA LEU A 181 -62.54 -1.50 -45.29
C LEU A 181 -63.17 -2.27 -46.45
N THR A 182 -63.40 -3.58 -46.31
CA THR A 182 -64.19 -4.38 -47.26
C THR A 182 -65.69 -4.20 -47.04
N VAL A 183 -66.20 -2.98 -47.24
CA VAL A 183 -67.65 -2.77 -47.39
C VAL A 183 -68.02 -3.01 -48.85
N ALA A 184 -68.64 -4.15 -49.15
CA ALA A 184 -69.33 -4.32 -50.42
C ALA A 184 -70.56 -3.40 -50.43
N LEU A 185 -70.51 -2.30 -51.18
CA LEU A 185 -71.64 -1.39 -51.34
C LEU A 185 -72.57 -1.86 -52.48
N PRO A 186 -73.90 -1.75 -52.31
CA PRO A 186 -74.86 -2.08 -53.36
C PRO A 186 -74.63 -1.18 -54.59
N SER A 187 -74.61 -1.78 -55.77
CA SER A 187 -74.50 -1.06 -57.03
C SER A 187 -75.70 -0.14 -57.23
N GLY A 188 -75.51 1.19 -57.21
CA GLY A 188 -76.47 2.11 -57.83
C GLY A 188 -76.75 3.49 -57.19
N ALA A 189 -76.16 3.91 -56.06
CA ALA A 189 -76.61 5.15 -55.40
C ALA A 189 -75.54 6.27 -55.34
N ALA A 190 -75.49 7.15 -56.35
CA ALA A 190 -74.78 8.45 -56.35
C ALA A 190 -73.30 8.44 -55.88
N THR A 191 -72.60 7.32 -56.01
CA THR A 191 -71.46 6.98 -55.15
C THR A 191 -70.08 7.28 -55.72
N ALA A 192 -69.88 7.31 -57.04
CA ALA A 192 -68.52 7.37 -57.63
C ALA A 192 -67.71 8.62 -57.23
N ALA A 193 -68.25 9.83 -57.38
CA ALA A 193 -67.51 11.06 -57.04
C ALA A 193 -67.26 11.23 -55.52
N ARG A 194 -68.19 10.75 -54.68
CA ARG A 194 -68.00 10.74 -53.22
C ARG A 194 -67.08 9.60 -52.77
N GLN A 195 -67.02 8.50 -53.53
CA GLN A 195 -66.07 7.40 -53.33
C GLN A 195 -64.65 7.82 -53.71
N ASP A 196 -64.47 8.54 -54.82
CA ASP A 196 -63.17 9.06 -55.24
C ASP A 196 -62.64 10.07 -54.21
N ALA A 197 -63.51 10.95 -53.70
CA ALA A 197 -63.16 11.87 -52.63
C ALA A 197 -62.83 11.16 -51.31
N ALA A 198 -63.62 10.14 -50.93
CA ALA A 198 -63.36 9.35 -49.73
C ALA A 198 -62.06 8.53 -49.84
N ALA A 199 -61.82 7.90 -51.00
CA ALA A 199 -60.60 7.14 -51.28
C ALA A 199 -59.37 8.06 -51.33
N ALA A 200 -59.49 9.27 -51.87
CA ALA A 200 -58.42 10.27 -51.86
C ALA A 200 -58.11 10.75 -50.44
N VAL A 201 -59.12 11.03 -49.61
CA VAL A 201 -58.92 11.40 -48.20
C VAL A 201 -58.27 10.24 -47.43
N LEU A 202 -58.69 9.00 -47.68
CA LEU A 202 -58.11 7.83 -47.03
C LEU A 202 -56.66 7.58 -47.46
N GLY A 203 -56.37 7.75 -48.74
CA GLY A 203 -55.00 7.71 -49.28
C GLY A 203 -54.11 8.76 -48.63
N ASN A 204 -54.60 10.00 -48.52
CA ASN A 204 -53.88 11.08 -47.84
C ASN A 204 -53.64 10.78 -46.35
N ILE A 205 -54.61 10.19 -45.66
CA ILE A 205 -54.45 9.75 -44.26
C ILE A 205 -53.39 8.65 -44.16
N LEU A 206 -53.40 7.65 -45.05
CA LEU A 206 -52.38 6.60 -45.07
C LEU A 206 -50.98 7.17 -45.34
N THR A 207 -50.85 8.10 -46.29
CA THR A 207 -49.57 8.77 -46.58
C THR A 207 -49.10 9.60 -45.40
N ALA A 208 -49.99 10.33 -44.73
CA ALA A 208 -49.66 11.10 -43.52
C ALA A 208 -49.25 10.18 -42.36
N LEU A 209 -49.92 9.05 -42.18
CA LEU A 209 -49.58 8.08 -41.13
C LEU A 209 -48.22 7.42 -41.41
N ALA A 210 -47.96 7.05 -42.66
CA ALA A 210 -46.66 6.53 -43.08
C ALA A 210 -45.54 7.57 -42.88
N ALA A 211 -45.81 8.84 -43.19
CA ALA A 211 -44.90 9.95 -42.91
C ALA A 211 -44.64 10.11 -41.40
N VAL A 212 -45.66 10.02 -40.54
CA VAL A 212 -45.51 10.07 -39.07
C VAL A 212 -44.68 8.89 -38.55
N LEU A 213 -44.87 7.69 -39.09
CA LEU A 213 -44.03 6.53 -38.76
C LEU A 213 -42.58 6.70 -39.23
N THR A 214 -42.38 7.33 -40.40
CA THR A 214 -41.04 7.64 -40.93
C THR A 214 -40.37 8.76 -40.14
N VAL A 215 -41.14 9.75 -39.67
CA VAL A 215 -40.67 10.78 -38.75
C VAL A 215 -40.23 10.11 -37.45
N LYS A 216 -40.96 9.13 -36.88
CA LYS A 216 -40.49 8.35 -35.72
C LYS A 216 -39.12 7.71 -35.94
N ALA A 217 -38.83 7.24 -37.16
CA ALA A 217 -37.50 6.72 -37.53
C ALA A 217 -36.44 7.83 -37.72
N GLN A 218 -36.84 9.06 -38.03
CA GLN A 218 -35.96 10.23 -38.21
C GLN A 218 -35.75 11.06 -36.93
N ILE A 219 -36.62 10.98 -35.91
CA ILE A 219 -36.40 11.70 -34.62
C ILE A 219 -35.26 11.09 -33.80
N GLY A 220 -34.52 10.11 -34.34
CA GLY A 220 -33.20 9.71 -33.84
C GLY A 220 -33.17 9.17 -32.41
N GLY A 221 -34.32 8.92 -31.80
CA GLY A 221 -34.43 8.21 -30.53
C GLY A 221 -34.11 6.75 -30.79
N ALA A 222 -32.82 6.41 -30.83
CA ALA A 222 -32.39 5.03 -30.83
C ALA A 222 -33.02 4.35 -29.60
N ASP A 223 -33.73 3.24 -29.83
CA ASP A 223 -34.36 2.48 -28.76
C ASP A 223 -33.32 2.14 -27.68
N VAL A 224 -33.71 2.31 -26.41
CA VAL A 224 -32.87 1.94 -25.28
C VAL A 224 -32.63 0.43 -25.37
N SER A 225 -31.38 0.05 -25.58
CA SER A 225 -30.99 -1.34 -25.81
C SER A 225 -29.63 -1.62 -25.15
N ALA A 226 -29.21 -2.88 -25.10
CA ALA A 226 -27.89 -3.23 -24.57
C ALA A 226 -26.74 -2.58 -25.38
N ALA A 227 -26.94 -2.30 -26.67
CA ALA A 227 -25.98 -1.63 -27.54
C ALA A 227 -26.09 -0.09 -27.50
N ASN A 228 -27.19 0.44 -26.96
CA ASN A 228 -27.45 1.86 -26.77
C ASN A 228 -28.13 2.08 -25.41
N PRO A 229 -27.41 1.84 -24.29
CA PRO A 229 -27.97 2.06 -22.97
C PRO A 229 -28.27 3.55 -22.80
N MET A 230 -29.30 3.89 -22.02
CA MET A 230 -29.53 5.28 -21.63
C MET A 230 -28.21 5.83 -21.08
N PRO A 231 -27.76 7.03 -21.50
CA PRO A 231 -26.59 7.65 -20.93
C PRO A 231 -26.90 8.04 -19.48
N VAL A 232 -26.72 7.10 -18.57
CA VAL A 232 -26.69 7.36 -17.14
C VAL A 232 -25.33 8.02 -16.90
N GLN A 233 -25.28 9.35 -17.05
CA GLN A 233 -24.14 10.08 -16.51
C GLN A 233 -24.25 9.94 -14.99
N GLU A 234 -23.54 8.97 -14.44
CA GLU A 234 -23.24 8.90 -13.01
C GLU A 234 -22.30 10.07 -12.70
N ARG A 235 -22.86 11.27 -12.71
CA ARG A 235 -22.14 12.47 -12.34
C ARG A 235 -22.09 12.46 -10.83
N VAL A 236 -21.01 11.89 -10.31
CA VAL A 236 -20.70 11.85 -8.88
C VAL A 236 -20.79 13.28 -8.36
N VAL A 237 -21.65 13.50 -7.36
CA VAL A 237 -21.72 14.77 -6.64
C VAL A 237 -20.36 14.99 -5.99
N GLN A 238 -19.62 16.01 -6.44
CA GLN A 238 -18.25 16.32 -6.02
C GLN A 238 -18.22 17.26 -4.81
N GLY A 239 -19.35 17.86 -4.43
CA GLY A 239 -19.41 18.69 -3.24
C GLY A 239 -20.79 19.29 -2.98
N ALA A 240 -20.91 20.01 -1.86
CA ALA A 240 -22.10 20.76 -1.49
C ALA A 240 -21.73 22.21 -1.21
N VAL A 241 -22.47 23.15 -1.80
CA VAL A 241 -22.40 24.58 -1.52
C VAL A 241 -23.65 24.98 -0.76
N ALA A 242 -23.47 25.43 0.48
CA ALA A 242 -24.57 25.97 1.27
C ALA A 242 -25.11 27.26 0.64
N ILE A 243 -26.42 27.50 0.73
CA ILE A 243 -27.02 28.79 0.42
C ILE A 243 -27.20 29.53 1.76
N PRO A 244 -26.28 30.44 2.11
CA PRO A 244 -26.12 30.89 3.50
C PRO A 244 -27.21 31.85 3.96
N ALA A 245 -27.88 32.53 3.05
CA ALA A 245 -28.97 33.45 3.35
C ALA A 245 -29.97 33.52 2.19
N LYS A 246 -31.21 33.88 2.51
CA LYS A 246 -32.21 34.24 1.51
C LYS A 246 -31.72 35.48 0.75
N ASP A 247 -32.07 35.56 -0.52
CA ASP A 247 -31.67 36.60 -1.46
C ASP A 247 -30.18 36.69 -1.83
N VAL A 248 -29.41 35.63 -1.57
CA VAL A 248 -28.01 35.53 -2.01
C VAL A 248 -27.92 34.59 -3.22
N ASP A 249 -27.33 35.11 -4.30
CA ASP A 249 -26.97 34.33 -5.48
C ASP A 249 -25.83 33.35 -5.15
N VAL A 250 -26.02 32.08 -5.50
CA VAL A 250 -25.00 31.04 -5.48
C VAL A 250 -24.82 30.43 -6.85
N THR A 251 -23.66 29.83 -7.11
CA THR A 251 -23.43 29.04 -8.32
C THR A 251 -24.44 27.87 -8.35
N PRO A 252 -25.25 27.72 -9.41
CA PRO A 252 -26.23 26.65 -9.49
C PRO A 252 -25.57 25.26 -9.51
N GLY A 253 -26.07 24.35 -8.68
CA GLY A 253 -25.67 22.93 -8.67
C GLY A 253 -26.52 22.06 -9.59
N LEU A 254 -26.27 20.75 -9.55
CA LEU A 254 -27.06 19.74 -10.28
C LEU A 254 -28.30 19.31 -9.50
N VAL A 255 -28.18 19.22 -8.18
CA VAL A 255 -29.24 18.78 -7.28
C VAL A 255 -29.39 19.82 -6.17
N PHE A 256 -30.63 20.23 -5.94
CA PHE A 256 -31.00 21.06 -4.80
C PHE A 256 -31.45 20.17 -3.65
N PHE A 257 -30.77 20.29 -2.52
CA PHE A 257 -31.15 19.64 -1.27
C PHE A 257 -31.74 20.68 -0.32
N VAL A 258 -32.89 20.35 0.25
CA VAL A 258 -33.55 21.17 1.26
C VAL A 258 -33.94 20.29 2.44
N ASN A 259 -33.54 20.70 3.64
CA ASN A 259 -33.99 20.08 4.88
C ASN A 259 -34.89 21.06 5.62
N CYS A 260 -36.19 20.80 5.57
CA CYS A 260 -37.24 21.67 6.05
C CYS A 260 -37.58 21.36 7.51
N THR A 261 -37.45 22.35 8.39
CA THR A 261 -37.78 22.22 9.83
C THR A 261 -39.21 22.64 10.15
N ALA A 262 -39.85 23.44 9.30
CA ALA A 262 -41.26 23.80 9.40
C ALA A 262 -41.90 23.88 8.00
N PRO A 263 -43.10 23.31 7.78
CA PRO A 263 -43.69 23.19 6.46
C PRO A 263 -44.08 24.56 5.91
N GLY A 264 -44.08 24.72 4.59
CA GLY A 264 -44.41 25.98 3.96
C GLY A 264 -44.07 25.99 2.48
N THR A 265 -43.99 27.18 1.89
CA THR A 265 -43.55 27.36 0.51
C THR A 265 -42.15 27.96 0.50
N VAL A 266 -41.30 27.48 -0.39
CA VAL A 266 -40.01 28.10 -0.69
C VAL A 266 -40.07 28.66 -2.11
N MET A 267 -39.74 29.94 -2.26
CA MET A 267 -39.66 30.57 -3.57
C MET A 267 -38.22 30.47 -4.09
N LEU A 268 -38.03 29.72 -5.16
CA LEU A 268 -36.72 29.46 -5.75
C LEU A 268 -36.53 30.29 -7.01
N THR A 269 -35.35 30.87 -7.22
CA THR A 269 -34.92 31.38 -8.53
C THR A 269 -34.00 30.33 -9.16
N LEU A 270 -34.38 29.82 -10.33
CA LEU A 270 -33.64 28.80 -11.06
C LEU A 270 -32.47 29.42 -11.84
N ALA A 271 -31.55 28.58 -12.36
CA ALA A 271 -30.40 29.01 -13.14
C ALA A 271 -30.74 29.87 -14.38
N ASN A 272 -31.93 29.67 -14.96
CA ASN A 272 -32.44 30.45 -16.10
C ASN A 272 -33.13 31.77 -15.69
N GLY A 273 -33.17 32.10 -14.38
CA GLY A 273 -33.82 33.29 -13.83
C GLY A 273 -35.33 33.17 -13.58
N SER A 274 -35.96 32.04 -13.92
CA SER A 274 -37.39 31.84 -13.63
C SER A 274 -37.62 31.54 -12.16
N GLN A 275 -38.77 31.97 -11.63
CA GLN A 275 -39.16 31.70 -10.24
C GLN A 275 -40.08 30.48 -10.14
N LEU A 276 -39.87 29.64 -9.12
CA LEU A 276 -40.66 28.45 -8.86
C LEU A 276 -41.09 28.41 -7.39
N PRO A 277 -42.40 28.55 -7.08
CA PRO A 277 -42.91 28.29 -5.74
C PRO A 277 -42.97 26.79 -5.49
N LEU A 278 -42.29 26.33 -4.44
CA LEU A 278 -42.22 24.92 -4.09
C LEU A 278 -42.86 24.68 -2.72
N PRO A 279 -43.99 23.97 -2.63
CA PRO A 279 -44.56 23.54 -1.36
C PRO A 279 -43.72 22.40 -0.77
N LEU A 280 -43.27 22.57 0.47
CA LEU A 280 -42.47 21.59 1.20
C LEU A 280 -43.19 21.16 2.48
N ARG A 281 -43.03 19.88 2.81
CA ARG A 281 -43.36 19.32 4.13
C ARG A 281 -42.11 19.30 5.00
N GLU A 282 -42.28 19.05 6.29
CA GLU A 282 -41.14 18.82 7.20
C GLU A 282 -40.31 17.62 6.72
N GLY A 283 -38.99 17.75 6.85
CA GLY A 283 -38.02 16.73 6.49
C GLY A 283 -37.16 17.06 5.26
N PRO A 284 -36.27 16.13 4.88
CA PRO A 284 -35.36 16.29 3.75
C PRO A 284 -36.06 16.03 2.41
N ALA A 285 -35.74 16.84 1.40
CA ALA A 285 -36.13 16.62 0.02
C ALA A 285 -34.95 16.87 -0.94
N PHE A 286 -34.86 16.04 -1.97
CA PHE A 286 -33.87 16.15 -3.05
C PHE A 286 -34.59 16.43 -4.36
N LEU A 287 -34.11 17.44 -5.09
CA LEU A 287 -34.71 17.88 -6.34
C LEU A 287 -33.63 18.02 -7.41
N GLN A 288 -33.83 17.37 -8.55
CA GLN A 288 -32.90 17.45 -9.70
C GLN A 288 -33.15 18.75 -10.48
N MET A 289 -32.79 19.89 -9.88
CA MET A 289 -32.93 21.21 -10.48
C MET A 289 -31.79 22.13 -10.06
N ALA A 290 -31.36 22.99 -10.98
CA ALA A 290 -30.30 23.97 -10.77
C ALA A 290 -30.88 25.24 -10.15
N VAL A 291 -30.77 25.37 -8.82
CA VAL A 291 -31.25 26.54 -8.07
C VAL A 291 -30.13 27.55 -7.94
N ARG A 292 -30.42 28.82 -8.25
CA ARG A 292 -29.48 29.94 -8.13
C ARG A 292 -29.62 30.67 -6.79
N GLN A 293 -30.85 30.82 -6.30
CA GLN A 293 -31.15 31.62 -5.12
C GLN A 293 -32.47 31.15 -4.48
N VAL A 294 -32.56 31.31 -3.15
CA VAL A 294 -33.84 31.21 -2.41
C VAL A 294 -34.31 32.62 -2.11
N ASN A 295 -35.48 33.01 -2.61
CA ASN A 295 -35.99 34.38 -2.45
C ASN A 295 -36.62 34.54 -1.07
N ALA A 296 -36.40 35.67 -0.38
CA ALA A 296 -37.07 35.91 0.90
C ALA A 296 -38.57 36.14 0.70
N VAL A 297 -38.93 36.86 -0.36
CA VAL A 297 -40.32 37.13 -0.72
C VAL A 297 -40.99 35.84 -1.19
N GLY A 298 -42.08 35.46 -0.51
CA GLY A 298 -42.84 34.25 -0.82
C GLY A 298 -42.31 32.96 -0.18
N THR A 299 -41.19 33.01 0.56
CA THR A 299 -40.68 31.87 1.32
C THR A 299 -41.19 31.89 2.76
N SER A 300 -42.16 31.04 3.05
CA SER A 300 -42.73 30.84 4.40
C SER A 300 -42.16 29.63 5.15
N ALA A 301 -41.53 28.68 4.46
CA ALA A 301 -40.89 27.53 5.11
C ALA A 301 -39.58 27.93 5.82
N GLU A 302 -39.30 27.29 6.95
CA GLU A 302 -37.99 27.32 7.61
C GLU A 302 -37.20 26.09 7.19
N ALA A 303 -36.05 26.30 6.55
CA ALA A 303 -35.24 25.21 6.02
C ALA A 303 -33.77 25.60 5.85
N THR A 304 -32.91 24.58 5.74
CA THR A 304 -31.52 24.72 5.30
C THR A 304 -31.39 24.23 3.87
N TYR A 305 -30.60 24.94 3.04
CA TYR A 305 -30.55 24.74 1.60
C TYR A 305 -29.11 24.52 1.13
N PHE A 306 -28.92 23.56 0.24
CA PHE A 306 -27.62 23.20 -0.32
C PHE A 306 -27.76 22.90 -1.81
N ASN A 307 -26.83 23.40 -2.61
CA ASN A 307 -26.60 22.97 -3.97
C ASN A 307 -25.53 21.89 -3.98
N LEU A 308 -25.87 20.73 -4.52
CA LEU A 308 -24.95 19.64 -4.76
C LEU A 308 -24.37 19.79 -6.17
N ILE A 309 -23.04 19.84 -6.28
CA ILE A 309 -22.28 20.08 -7.52
C ILE A 309 -21.76 18.75 -8.07
#